data_AF-A0A5P9GSK5-F1
#
_entry.id   AF-A0A5P9GSK5-F1
#
_cell.length_a   1.000
_cell.length_b   1.000
_cell.length_c   1.000
_cell.angle_alpha   90.00
_cell.angle_beta   90.00
_cell.angle_gamma   90.00
#
_symmetry.space_group_name_H-M   'P 1'
#
loop_
_entity.id
_entity.type
_entity.pdbx_description
1 polymer ?
#
loop_
_entity_poly.entity_id
_entity_poly.type
_entity_poly.pdbx_seq_one_letter_code
_entity_poly.pdbx_strand_id
1 'polypeptide(L)'
;MTALLIRRGYLVYRPEADVGGEDLVLRLPDERLAAVQLKSRMTVDWNRYGGKGMWMLFPDQPWNSLTRRCWFLVPHDELFEFLNENHGHTKSFADKRWSAIRPSKAALLFLEDFKLDD
;
A
#
# COMPACT_ATOMS: atom_id res chain seq x y z
N MET A 1 10.60 4.65 7.31
CA MET A 1 10.04 3.54 6.50
C MET A 1 11.10 2.50 6.19
N THR A 2 12.15 2.80 5.41
CA THR A 2 13.18 1.81 5.03
C THR A 2 13.72 0.96 6.19
N ALA A 3 13.99 1.54 7.36
CA ALA A 3 14.42 0.78 8.53
C ALA A 3 13.38 -0.25 9.03
N LEU A 4 12.08 0.04 8.94
CA LEU A 4 11.01 -0.92 9.27
C LEU A 4 11.04 -2.10 8.31
N LEU A 5 11.12 -1.83 7.01
CA LEU A 5 11.19 -2.87 5.98
C LEU A 5 12.41 -3.78 6.18
N ILE A 6 13.59 -3.20 6.44
CA ILE A 6 14.80 -3.98 6.68
C ILE A 6 14.66 -4.88 7.92
N ARG A 7 14.09 -4.37 9.03
CA ARG A 7 13.82 -5.19 10.23
C ARG A 7 12.88 -6.35 9.97
N ARG A 8 12.02 -6.25 8.96
CA ARG A 8 11.09 -7.31 8.55
C ARG A 8 11.66 -8.25 7.49
N GLY A 9 12.96 -8.15 7.21
CA GLY A 9 13.67 -9.05 6.31
C GLY A 9 13.61 -8.65 4.82
N TYR A 10 13.08 -7.48 4.50
CA TYR A 10 13.05 -6.98 3.13
C TYR A 10 14.40 -6.37 2.75
N LEU A 11 14.91 -6.70 1.56
CA LEU A 11 15.95 -5.89 0.92
C LEU A 11 15.29 -4.75 0.15
N VAL A 12 15.73 -3.52 0.40
CA VAL A 12 15.11 -2.32 -0.16
C VAL A 12 16.02 -1.71 -1.21
N TYR A 13 15.55 -1.68 -2.46
CA TYR A 13 16.18 -0.99 -3.57
C TYR A 13 15.38 0.29 -3.87
N ARG A 14 16.07 1.41 -4.08
CA ARG A 14 15.44 2.64 -4.56
C ARG A 14 15.88 2.90 -5.99
N PRO A 15 14.96 2.97 -6.96
CA PRO A 15 15.28 3.46 -8.28
C PRO A 15 15.89 4.87 -8.19
N GLU A 16 16.90 5.14 -9.00
CA GLU A 16 17.54 6.47 -9.05
C GLU A 16 16.61 7.52 -9.67
N ALA A 17 15.74 7.09 -10.58
CA ALA A 17 14.75 7.92 -11.25
C ALA A 17 13.38 7.22 -11.30
N ASP A 18 12.31 8.00 -11.29
CA ASP A 18 10.93 7.53 -11.46
C ASP A 18 10.67 7.20 -12.93
N VAL A 19 11.11 6.01 -13.35
CA VAL A 19 10.96 5.53 -14.74
C VAL A 19 9.80 4.54 -14.85
N GLY A 20 9.51 3.77 -13.81
CA GLY A 20 8.47 2.73 -13.79
C GLY A 20 7.22 3.07 -12.96
N GLY A 21 7.20 4.20 -12.24
CA GLY A 21 6.10 4.59 -11.37
C GLY A 21 6.20 4.03 -9.94
N GLU A 22 7.17 3.16 -9.64
CA GLU A 22 7.44 2.66 -8.29
C GLU A 22 8.41 3.57 -7.51
N ASP A 23 8.17 3.72 -6.21
CA ASP A 23 9.07 4.47 -5.33
C ASP A 23 10.19 3.57 -4.78
N LEU A 24 9.92 2.27 -4.66
CA LEU A 24 10.81 1.26 -4.09
C LEU A 24 10.64 -0.05 -4.85
N VAL A 25 11.70 -0.85 -4.88
CA VAL A 25 11.63 -2.28 -5.19
C VAL A 25 12.04 -3.05 -3.95
N LEU A 26 11.22 -4.01 -3.52
CA LEU A 26 11.52 -4.86 -2.38
C LEU A 26 11.87 -6.26 -2.87
N ARG A 27 12.94 -6.85 -2.31
CA ARG A 27 13.06 -8.31 -2.31
C ARG A 27 12.28 -8.85 -1.12
N LEU A 28 11.22 -9.58 -1.41
CA LEU A 28 10.43 -10.30 -0.42
C LEU A 28 11.26 -11.44 0.19
N PRO A 29 10.87 -11.98 1.37
CA PRO A 29 11.56 -13.10 1.98
C PRO A 29 11.64 -14.36 1.11
N ASP A 30 10.70 -14.52 0.16
CA ASP A 30 10.67 -15.60 -0.83
C ASP A 30 11.49 -15.31 -2.10
N GLU A 31 12.36 -14.29 -2.03
CA GLU A 31 13.25 -13.82 -3.09
C GLU A 31 12.58 -13.15 -4.30
N ARG A 32 11.25 -13.07 -4.34
CA ARG A 32 10.56 -12.32 -5.39
C ARG A 32 10.80 -10.82 -5.25
N LEU A 33 10.86 -10.13 -6.39
CA LEU A 33 10.89 -8.67 -6.42
C LEU A 33 9.47 -8.13 -6.50
N ALA A 34 9.16 -7.16 -5.65
CA ALA A 34 7.91 -6.43 -5.62
C ALA A 34 8.17 -4.95 -5.91
N ALA A 35 7.57 -4.42 -6.98
CA ALA A 35 7.52 -2.99 -7.23
C ALA A 35 6.50 -2.36 -6.26
N VAL A 36 6.94 -1.35 -5.52
CA VAL A 36 6.17 -0.76 -4.42
C VAL A 36 5.99 0.73 -4.64
N GLN A 37 4.75 1.17 -4.54
CA GLN A 37 4.40 2.56 -4.43
C GLN A 37 4.17 2.93 -2.96
N LEU A 38 4.90 3.95 -2.50
CA LEU A 38 4.71 4.56 -1.20
C LEU A 38 3.61 5.63 -1.28
N LYS A 39 2.59 5.51 -0.44
CA LYS A 39 1.53 6.50 -0.30
C LYS A 39 1.44 7.01 1.13
N SER A 40 1.02 8.27 1.28
CA SER A 40 0.82 8.88 2.60
C SER A 40 -0.44 8.37 3.31
N ARG A 41 -1.30 7.63 2.59
CA ARG A 41 -2.59 7.08 3.05
C ARG A 41 -3.05 5.95 2.15
N MET A 42 -4.00 5.13 2.61
CA MET A 42 -4.63 4.07 1.82
C MET A 42 -5.20 4.65 0.52
N THR A 43 -4.67 4.21 -0.62
CA THR A 43 -5.00 4.74 -1.95
C THR A 43 -4.98 3.60 -2.96
N VAL A 44 -5.97 3.57 -3.86
CA VAL A 44 -5.97 2.73 -5.07
C VAL A 44 -6.28 3.61 -6.28
N ASP A 45 -5.67 3.30 -7.43
CA ASP A 45 -5.85 4.00 -8.70
C ASP A 45 -5.66 2.98 -9.83
N TRP A 46 -6.76 2.39 -10.30
CA TRP A 46 -6.73 1.30 -11.28
C TRP A 46 -6.05 1.71 -12.58
N ASN A 47 -6.28 2.94 -13.04
CA ASN A 47 -5.71 3.42 -14.30
C ASN A 47 -4.18 3.52 -14.24
N ARG A 48 -3.63 3.77 -13.05
CA ARG A 48 -2.18 3.87 -12.85
C ARG A 48 -1.52 2.54 -12.53
N TYR A 49 -2.15 1.72 -11.68
CA TYR A 49 -1.50 0.58 -11.03
C TYR A 49 -2.17 -0.76 -11.31
N GLY A 50 -3.42 -0.77 -11.79
CA GLY A 50 -4.20 -1.99 -12.02
C GLY A 50 -3.52 -2.92 -13.01
N GLY A 51 -3.42 -4.21 -12.66
CA GLY A 51 -2.83 -5.25 -13.49
C GLY A 51 -1.31 -5.20 -13.63
N LYS A 52 -0.63 -4.30 -12.89
CA LYS A 52 0.83 -4.14 -12.99
C LYS A 52 1.61 -4.90 -11.90
N GLY A 53 0.92 -5.66 -11.05
CA GLY A 53 1.56 -6.36 -9.91
C GLY A 53 2.18 -5.40 -8.88
N MET A 54 1.69 -4.16 -8.82
CA MET A 54 2.19 -3.13 -7.91
C MET A 54 1.73 -3.42 -6.49
N TRP A 55 2.60 -3.11 -5.54
CA TRP A 55 2.30 -3.17 -4.11
C TRP A 55 2.15 -1.77 -3.54
N MET A 56 1.24 -1.61 -2.58
CA MET A 56 0.95 -0.35 -1.93
C MET A 56 1.49 -0.36 -0.50
N LEU A 57 2.36 0.60 -0.20
CA LEU A 57 2.91 0.81 1.13
C LEU A 57 2.37 2.11 1.71
N PHE A 58 1.61 2.03 2.80
CA PHE A 58 1.00 3.21 3.40
C PHE A 58 0.76 3.04 4.91
N PRO A 59 0.64 4.14 5.66
CA PRO A 59 0.31 4.09 7.08
C PRO A 59 -1.20 4.08 7.32
N ASP A 60 -1.61 3.62 8.50
CA ASP A 60 -2.99 3.68 9.00
C ASP A 60 -3.48 5.11 9.27
N GLN A 61 -2.56 6.04 9.51
CA GLN A 61 -2.89 7.42 9.83
C GLN A 61 -1.77 8.41 9.42
N PRO A 62 -2.09 9.71 9.30
CA PRO A 62 -1.09 10.77 9.14
C PRO A 62 -0.05 10.76 10.26
N TRP A 63 1.14 11.29 9.98
CA TRP A 63 2.15 11.44 11.01
C TRP A 63 1.67 12.40 12.10
N ASN A 64 1.88 12.02 13.36
CA ASN A 64 1.84 12.92 14.50
C ASN A 64 2.94 12.52 15.49
N SER A 65 3.27 13.40 16.44
CA SER A 65 4.34 13.19 17.42
C SER A 65 3.94 12.30 18.62
N LEU A 66 2.65 12.04 18.82
CA LEU A 66 2.09 11.38 19.99
C LEU A 66 1.75 9.90 19.76
N THR A 67 1.58 9.48 18.50
CA THR A 67 1.13 8.13 18.15
C THR A 67 2.04 7.52 17.10
N ARG A 68 2.38 6.25 17.34
CA ARG A 68 3.08 5.43 16.36
C ARG A 68 2.11 5.05 15.24
N ARG A 69 2.61 5.02 14.00
CA ARG A 69 1.85 4.56 12.83
C ARG A 69 2.01 3.07 12.65
N CYS A 70 0.91 2.38 12.35
CA CYS A 70 0.96 1.05 11.76
C CYS A 70 1.14 1.22 10.24
N TRP A 71 1.89 0.31 9.64
CA TRP A 71 2.16 0.33 8.20
C TRP A 71 1.67 -0.96 7.57
N PHE A 72 1.20 -0.86 6.34
CA PHE A 72 0.70 -1.99 5.58
C PHE A 72 1.43 -2.07 4.24
N LEU A 73 1.70 -3.29 3.80
CA LEU A 73 2.26 -3.61 2.49
C LEU A 73 1.35 -4.62 1.82
N VAL A 74 0.51 -4.16 0.89
CA VAL A 74 -0.58 -4.95 0.30
C VAL A 74 -0.52 -4.91 -1.24
N PRO A 75 -0.83 -5.99 -1.95
CA PRO A 75 -1.00 -5.95 -3.41
C PRO A 75 -2.09 -4.94 -3.80
N HIS A 76 -1.81 -4.09 -4.78
CA HIS A 76 -2.73 -3.04 -5.22
C HIS A 76 -4.06 -3.62 -5.68
N ASP A 77 -4.02 -4.69 -6.47
CA ASP A 77 -5.22 -5.24 -7.12
C ASP A 77 -6.13 -5.92 -6.09
N GLU A 78 -5.57 -6.64 -5.11
CA GLU A 78 -6.34 -7.21 -3.99
C GLU A 78 -7.00 -6.11 -3.15
N LEU A 79 -6.27 -5.03 -2.84
CA LEU A 79 -6.83 -3.89 -2.13
C LEU A 79 -7.93 -3.20 -2.96
N PHE A 80 -7.75 -3.10 -4.27
CA PHE A 80 -8.72 -2.48 -5.17
C PHE A 80 -10.01 -3.31 -5.23
N GLU A 81 -9.90 -4.63 -5.38
CA GLU A 81 -11.05 -5.54 -5.40
C GLU A 81 -11.84 -5.45 -4.09
N PHE A 82 -11.16 -5.55 -2.95
CA PHE A 82 -11.78 -5.36 -1.64
C PHE A 82 -12.54 -4.02 -1.54
N LEU A 83 -11.91 -2.92 -1.96
CA LEU A 83 -12.55 -1.60 -1.90
C LEU A 83 -13.68 -1.46 -2.92
N ASN A 84 -13.59 -2.10 -4.08
CA ASN A 84 -14.64 -2.09 -5.10
C ASN A 84 -15.88 -2.85 -4.63
N GLU A 85 -15.73 -3.98 -3.94
CA GLU A 85 -16.86 -4.69 -3.34
C GLU A 85 -17.57 -3.85 -2.26
N ASN A 86 -16.80 -3.11 -1.46
CA ASN A 86 -17.34 -2.33 -0.34
C ASN A 86 -17.81 -0.92 -0.73
N HIS A 87 -17.23 -0.31 -1.77
CA HIS A 87 -17.42 1.09 -2.14
C HIS A 87 -17.65 1.33 -3.64
N GLY A 88 -17.59 0.32 -4.50
CA GLY A 88 -17.68 0.47 -5.96
C GLY A 88 -18.99 1.06 -6.47
N HIS A 89 -20.07 0.96 -5.68
CA HIS A 89 -21.36 1.58 -5.97
C HIS A 89 -21.38 3.10 -5.68
N THR A 90 -20.36 3.64 -5.00
CA THR A 90 -20.32 5.05 -4.62
C THR A 90 -19.76 5.92 -5.74
N LYS A 91 -20.26 7.16 -5.86
CA LYS A 91 -19.74 8.12 -6.85
C LYS A 91 -18.24 8.40 -6.68
N SER A 92 -17.74 8.34 -5.45
CA SER A 92 -16.33 8.54 -5.14
C SER A 92 -15.40 7.42 -5.65
N PHE A 93 -15.95 6.30 -6.11
CA PHE A 93 -15.22 5.21 -6.76
C PHE A 93 -15.37 5.20 -8.30
N ALA A 94 -16.17 6.12 -8.86
CA ALA A 94 -16.54 6.11 -10.29
C ALA A 94 -15.33 6.13 -11.24
N ASP A 95 -14.26 6.82 -10.86
CA ASP A 95 -13.02 6.92 -11.64
C ASP A 95 -12.06 5.73 -11.41
N LYS A 96 -12.54 4.64 -10.78
CA LYS A 96 -11.72 3.50 -10.33
C LYS A 96 -10.53 3.94 -9.48
N ARG A 97 -10.77 4.94 -8.64
CA ARG A 97 -9.80 5.52 -7.74
C ARG A 97 -10.45 5.75 -6.40
N TRP A 98 -9.72 5.46 -5.33
CA TRP A 98 -10.19 5.70 -3.98
C TRP A 98 -9.03 6.08 -3.07
N SER A 99 -9.28 6.92 -2.08
CA SER A 99 -8.33 7.14 -1.01
C SER A 99 -9.04 7.46 0.30
N ALA A 100 -8.50 6.99 1.41
CA ALA A 100 -9.00 7.30 2.74
C ALA A 100 -7.85 7.76 3.63
N ILE A 101 -8.03 8.87 4.36
CA ILE A 101 -7.02 9.37 5.30
C ILE A 101 -6.73 8.34 6.40
N ARG A 102 -7.78 7.63 6.84
CA ARG A 102 -7.69 6.48 7.76
C ARG A 102 -8.49 5.33 7.17
N PRO A 103 -7.98 4.09 7.17
CA PRO A 103 -8.77 2.93 6.78
C PRO A 103 -10.00 2.78 7.68
N SER A 104 -11.10 2.28 7.11
CA SER A 104 -12.29 1.91 7.88
C SER A 104 -12.01 0.69 8.76
N LYS A 105 -12.90 0.38 9.72
CA LYS A 105 -12.76 -0.84 10.53
C LYS A 105 -12.72 -2.12 9.67
N ALA A 106 -13.56 -2.19 8.64
CA ALA A 106 -13.55 -3.31 7.70
C ALA A 106 -12.23 -3.40 6.92
N ALA A 107 -11.71 -2.26 6.45
CA ALA A 107 -10.42 -2.22 5.78
C ALA A 107 -9.26 -2.62 6.71
N LEU A 108 -9.29 -2.22 7.99
CA LEU A 108 -8.27 -2.64 8.96
C LEU A 108 -8.27 -4.15 9.20
N LEU A 109 -9.45 -4.79 9.23
CA LEU A 109 -9.56 -6.25 9.34
C LEU A 109 -8.97 -6.95 8.11
N PHE A 110 -9.28 -6.46 6.91
CA PHE A 110 -8.67 -6.97 5.68
C PHE A 110 -7.14 -6.77 5.66
N LEU A 111 -6.66 -5.64 6.16
CA LEU A 111 -5.23 -5.28 6.16
C LEU A 111 -4.41 -5.99 7.24
N GLU A 112 -5.02 -6.77 8.13
CA GLU A 112 -4.33 -7.42 9.24
C GLU A 112 -3.22 -8.36 8.76
N ASP A 113 -3.50 -9.14 7.71
CA ASP A 113 -2.53 -10.05 7.08
C ASP A 113 -1.37 -9.33 6.37
N PHE A 114 -1.56 -8.04 6.06
CA PHE A 114 -0.60 -7.20 5.33
C PHE A 114 0.19 -6.26 6.24
N LYS A 115 0.01 -6.39 7.55
CA LYS A 115 0.58 -5.49 8.53
C LYS A 115 2.09 -5.70 8.70
N LEU A 116 2.82 -4.60 8.59
CA LEU A 116 4.23 -4.53 8.95
C LEU A 116 4.34 -4.23 10.45
N ASP A 117 4.05 -5.24 11.27
CA ASP A 117 4.30 -5.18 12.71
C ASP A 117 5.80 -5.04 13.02
N ASP A 118 6.12 -4.53 14.20
CA ASP A 118 7.50 -4.37 14.68
C ASP A 118 7.83 -5.49 15.67
#